data_AF-A0A062X1W7-F1
#
_entry.id   AF-A0A062X1W7-F1
#
_cell.length_a   1.000
_cell.length_b   1.000
_cell.length_c   1.000
_cell.angle_alpha   90.00
_cell.angle_beta   90.00
_cell.angle_gamma   90.00
#
_symmetry.space_group_name_H-M   'P 1'
#
loop_
_entity.id
_entity.type
_entity.pdbx_description
1 polymer ?
#
loop_
_entity_poly.entity_id
_entity_poly.type
_entity_poly.pdbx_seq_one_letter_code
_entity_poly.pdbx_strand_id
1 'polypeptide(L)'
;MTSGGDCRLQATGESGTDRNGYTGHAGITNGMSRTVQVGAGGAYDLGYHVVWCPKYRRAVLVGPVRDRLDGLIREKCAEHDWLIVALEIEPDHVHLFVKAHPK
;
A
#
# COMPACT_ATOMS: atom_id res chain seq x y z
N MET A 1 -48.36 3.31 -15.94
CA MET A 1 -48.58 4.48 -16.80
C MET A 1 -47.67 5.58 -16.25
N THR A 2 -46.36 5.51 -16.54
CA THR A 2 -45.71 6.19 -17.69
C THR A 2 -45.89 7.71 -17.58
N SER A 3 -44.89 8.57 -17.57
CA SER A 3 -43.51 8.46 -18.05
C SER A 3 -42.84 9.80 -17.74
N GLY A 4 -41.74 9.77 -16.99
CA GLY A 4 -40.78 10.88 -16.91
C GLY A 4 -39.45 10.41 -17.49
N GLY A 5 -39.50 9.86 -18.71
CA GLY A 5 -38.32 9.46 -19.46
C GLY A 5 -38.00 10.56 -20.45
N ASP A 6 -36.92 11.30 -20.19
CA ASP A 6 -36.18 11.95 -21.25
C ASP A 6 -34.70 12.07 -20.85
N CYS A 7 -33.93 11.04 -21.22
CA CYS A 7 -32.49 11.18 -21.40
C CYS A 7 -32.21 10.68 -22.83
N ARG A 8 -32.65 11.50 -23.79
CA ARG A 8 -32.45 11.27 -25.21
C ARG A 8 -30.96 11.25 -25.53
N LEU A 9 -30.46 10.03 -25.70
CA LEU A 9 -29.34 9.68 -26.55
C LEU A 9 -29.46 10.42 -27.90
N GLN A 10 -28.43 11.18 -28.26
CA GLN A 10 -28.02 11.33 -29.66
C GLN A 10 -26.51 11.15 -29.73
N ALA A 11 -26.14 9.94 -30.13
CA ALA A 11 -24.83 9.64 -30.68
C ALA A 11 -24.81 10.16 -32.12
N THR A 12 -23.99 11.16 -32.40
CA THR A 12 -23.48 11.41 -33.75
C THR A 12 -22.10 10.80 -33.82
N GLY A 13 -22.02 9.62 -34.43
CA GLY A 13 -20.76 9.04 -34.83
C GLY A 13 -20.16 9.87 -35.96
N GLU A 14 -19.00 10.45 -35.72
CA GLU A 14 -18.09 10.87 -36.76
C GLU A 14 -16.90 9.92 -36.76
N SER A 15 -16.99 8.95 -37.65
CA SER A 15 -15.88 8.09 -38.06
C SER A 15 -14.84 8.93 -38.80
N GLY A 16 -13.80 9.35 -38.09
CA GLY A 16 -12.59 9.94 -38.66
C GLY A 16 -11.38 9.04 -38.44
N THR A 17 -10.92 8.38 -39.49
CA THR A 17 -9.62 7.69 -39.63
C THR A 17 -8.84 8.51 -40.68
N ASP A 18 -7.55 8.88 -40.64
CA ASP A 18 -6.40 8.77 -39.73
C ASP A 18 -5.45 9.99 -39.99
N ARG A 19 -4.25 10.01 -39.38
CA ARG A 19 -2.97 10.34 -40.10
C ARG A 19 -1.68 10.26 -39.29
N ASN A 20 -1.76 9.99 -37.99
CA ASN A 20 -0.56 9.70 -37.21
C ASN A 20 -0.65 8.28 -36.68
N GLY A 21 -0.16 7.34 -37.49
CA GLY A 21 0.11 5.95 -37.11
C GLY A 21 1.19 5.84 -36.04
N TYR A 22 0.96 6.45 -34.89
CA TYR A 22 1.70 6.16 -33.67
C TYR A 22 0.84 5.21 -32.85
N THR A 23 1.07 3.91 -33.04
CA THR A 23 0.91 2.94 -31.97
C THR A 23 1.88 3.34 -30.86
N GLY A 24 1.48 4.32 -30.05
CA GLY A 24 2.09 4.53 -28.75
C GLY A 24 1.71 3.31 -27.94
N HIS A 25 2.67 2.39 -27.73
CA HIS A 25 2.65 1.56 -26.54
C HIS A 25 2.33 2.52 -25.40
N ALA A 26 1.11 2.47 -24.87
CA ALA A 26 0.74 3.16 -23.66
C ALA A 26 1.77 2.72 -22.64
N GLY A 27 2.72 3.62 -22.36
CA GLY A 27 3.81 3.36 -21.46
C GLY A 27 3.20 2.83 -20.19
N ILE A 28 3.78 1.75 -19.67
CA ILE A 28 3.55 1.31 -18.31
C ILE A 28 3.94 2.51 -17.45
N THR A 29 3.00 3.39 -17.13
CA THR A 29 3.15 4.34 -16.05
C THR A 29 3.05 3.49 -14.80
N ASN A 30 4.17 2.86 -14.44
CA ASN A 30 4.38 2.37 -13.09
C ASN A 30 4.59 3.61 -12.20
N GLY A 31 3.57 4.48 -12.16
CA GLY A 31 3.48 5.58 -11.23
C GLY A 31 3.16 4.95 -9.90
N MET A 32 4.20 4.61 -9.15
CA MET A 32 4.07 4.17 -7.77
C MET A 32 3.47 5.34 -6.97
N SER A 33 2.14 5.41 -6.92
CA SER A 33 1.39 6.48 -6.27
C SER A 33 1.60 6.37 -4.76
N ARG A 34 2.44 7.24 -4.20
CA ARG A 34 2.58 7.34 -2.75
C ARG A 34 1.30 7.90 -2.16
N THR A 35 0.63 7.11 -1.33
CA THR A 35 -0.52 7.59 -0.54
C THR A 35 0.01 8.32 0.68
N VAL A 36 -0.17 9.64 0.70
CA VAL A 36 0.23 10.54 1.79
C VAL A 36 -0.97 10.77 2.69
N GLN A 37 -0.79 10.65 4.00
CA GLN A 37 -1.85 10.92 4.97
C GLN A 37 -1.89 12.43 5.25
N VAL A 38 -3.06 13.05 5.19
CA VAL A 38 -3.25 14.50 5.38
C VAL A 38 -4.03 14.77 6.66
N GLY A 39 -3.48 15.60 7.54
CA GLY A 39 -4.13 16.07 8.76
C GLY A 39 -4.29 17.59 8.76
N ALA A 40 -4.95 18.12 9.79
CA ALA A 40 -5.25 19.56 9.91
C ALA A 40 -4.00 20.46 9.92
N GLY A 41 -2.82 19.91 10.29
CA GLY A 41 -1.55 20.63 10.34
C GLY A 41 -0.60 20.35 9.17
N GLY A 42 -0.94 19.47 8.22
CA GLY A 42 -0.07 19.14 7.09
C GLY A 42 -0.20 17.70 6.57
N ALA A 43 0.58 17.40 5.53
CA ALA A 43 0.65 16.10 4.89
C ALA A 43 1.90 15.33 5.35
N TYR A 44 1.77 14.05 5.68
CA TYR A 44 2.86 13.20 6.14
C TYR A 44 2.85 11.82 5.47
N ASP A 45 4.04 11.34 5.16
CA ASP A 45 4.32 9.97 4.73
C ASP A 45 5.53 9.49 5.52
N LEU A 46 5.27 8.90 6.70
CA LEU A 46 6.30 8.49 7.64
C LEU A 46 6.32 6.97 7.76
N GLY A 47 7.26 6.36 7.03
CA GLY A 47 7.58 4.94 7.13
C GLY A 47 8.79 4.73 8.01
N TYR A 48 8.65 3.90 9.03
CA TYR A 48 9.74 3.43 9.87
C TYR A 48 10.14 2.02 9.45
N HIS A 49 11.44 1.84 9.16
CA HIS A 49 12.03 0.53 8.98
C HIS A 49 12.82 0.16 10.23
N VAL A 50 12.22 -0.69 11.06
CA VAL A 50 12.81 -1.16 12.31
C VAL A 50 13.39 -2.54 12.06
N VAL A 51 14.70 -2.66 12.23
CA VAL A 51 15.42 -3.94 12.12
C VAL A 51 16.10 -4.23 13.44
N TRP A 52 15.93 -5.46 13.96
CA TRP A 52 16.67 -5.89 15.14
C TRP A 52 17.13 -7.35 15.02
N CYS A 53 18.26 -7.63 15.67
CA CYS A 53 18.84 -8.97 15.77
C CYS A 53 18.77 -9.47 17.22
N PRO A 54 18.52 -10.77 17.45
CA PRO A 54 18.64 -11.38 18.75
C PRO A 54 20.10 -11.34 19.23
N LYS A 55 20.29 -11.34 20.55
CA LYS A 55 21.63 -11.31 21.16
C LYS A 55 22.48 -12.47 20.64
N TYR A 56 23.68 -12.15 20.14
CA TYR A 56 24.61 -13.09 19.48
C TYR A 56 24.13 -13.67 18.14
N ARG A 57 23.12 -13.07 17.48
CA ARG A 57 22.58 -13.52 16.17
C ARG A 57 22.24 -15.02 16.13
N ARG A 58 21.83 -15.57 17.27
CA ARG A 58 21.43 -16.97 17.35
C ARG A 58 20.13 -17.15 16.57
N ALA A 59 20.01 -18.25 15.83
CA ALA A 59 18.81 -18.66 15.10
C ALA A 59 17.69 -19.11 16.06
N VAL A 60 17.23 -18.21 16.93
CA VAL A 60 16.21 -18.49 17.96
C VAL A 60 14.79 -18.19 17.48
N LEU A 61 14.66 -17.44 16.39
CA LEU A 61 13.37 -17.04 15.80
C LEU A 61 12.86 -18.11 14.84
N VAL A 62 12.80 -19.36 15.29
CA VAL A 62 12.36 -20.51 14.49
C VAL A 62 11.19 -21.23 15.16
N GLY A 63 10.31 -21.82 14.33
CA GLY A 63 9.14 -22.59 14.77
C GLY A 63 8.15 -21.75 15.60
N PRO A 64 7.70 -22.25 16.76
CA PRO A 64 6.61 -21.62 17.52
C PRO A 64 6.97 -20.23 18.06
N VAL A 65 8.26 -19.93 18.23
CA VAL A 65 8.73 -18.62 18.69
C VAL A 65 8.46 -17.55 17.63
N ARG A 66 8.67 -17.88 16.35
CA ARG A 66 8.38 -16.98 15.22
C ARG A 66 6.89 -16.65 15.17
N ASP A 67 6.04 -17.67 15.24
CA ASP A 67 4.59 -17.50 15.14
C ASP A 67 4.04 -16.67 16.31
N ARG A 68 4.57 -16.90 17.52
CA ARG A 68 4.21 -16.08 18.68
C ARG A 68 4.66 -14.63 18.53
N LEU A 69 5.86 -14.41 18.00
CA LEU A 69 6.39 -13.06 17.78
C LEU A 69 5.58 -12.30 16.73
N ASP A 70 5.23 -12.93 15.60
CA ASP A 70 4.36 -12.32 14.57
C ASP A 70 3.03 -11.85 15.18
N GLY A 71 2.38 -12.72 15.97
CA GLY A 71 1.14 -12.37 16.67
C GLY A 71 1.29 -11.17 17.60
N LEU A 72 2.35 -11.15 18.42
CA LEU A 72 2.61 -10.04 19.35
C LEU A 72 2.90 -8.72 18.63
N ILE A 73 3.63 -8.76 17.51
CA ILE A 73 3.92 -7.57 16.71
C ILE A 73 2.62 -7.00 16.13
N ARG A 74 1.77 -7.86 15.55
CA ARG A 74 0.48 -7.44 15.00
C ARG A 74 -0.45 -6.86 16.06
N GLU A 75 -0.50 -7.48 17.23
CA GLU A 75 -1.29 -6.99 18.37
C GLU A 75 -0.82 -5.60 18.81
N LYS A 76 0.51 -5.40 18.94
CA LYS A 76 1.06 -4.10 19.32
C LYS A 76 0.86 -3.03 18.25
N CYS A 77 1.02 -3.37 16.99
CA CYS A 77 0.71 -2.44 15.90
C CYS A 77 -0.76 -2.04 15.88
N ALA A 78 -1.68 -2.99 16.14
CA ALA A 78 -3.10 -2.70 16.24
C ALA A 78 -3.43 -1.78 17.44
N GLU A 79 -2.79 -2.00 18.59
CA GLU A 79 -2.97 -1.17 19.79
C GLU A 79 -2.51 0.30 19.55
N HIS A 80 -1.46 0.48 18.75
CA HIS A 80 -0.89 1.80 18.44
C HIS A 80 -1.45 2.47 17.17
N ASP A 81 -2.38 1.82 16.46
CA ASP A 81 -2.88 2.28 15.16
C ASP A 81 -1.75 2.49 14.14
N TRP A 82 -0.80 1.55 14.11
CA TRP A 82 0.31 1.53 13.17
C TRP A 82 -0.02 0.61 12.00
N LEU A 83 0.13 1.14 10.79
CA LEU A 83 -0.12 0.40 9.56
C LEU A 83 1.13 -0.42 9.22
N ILE A 84 1.05 -1.75 9.37
CA ILE A 84 2.11 -2.66 8.94
C ILE A 84 2.11 -2.75 7.43
N VAL A 85 3.19 -2.32 6.79
CA VAL A 85 3.37 -2.44 5.34
C VAL A 85 4.07 -3.75 5.00
N ALA A 86 5.08 -4.14 5.79
CA ALA A 86 5.76 -5.42 5.66
C ALA A 86 6.30 -5.90 7.02
N LEU A 87 6.23 -7.20 7.26
CA LEU A 87 6.82 -7.86 8.42
C LEU A 87 7.47 -9.16 7.94
N GLU A 88 8.80 -9.23 8.06
CA GLU A 88 9.60 -10.41 7.73
C GLU A 88 10.40 -10.82 8.97
N ILE A 89 10.23 -12.08 9.38
CA ILE A 89 10.91 -12.66 10.55
C ILE A 89 11.83 -13.75 10.04
N GLU A 90 13.12 -13.46 10.02
CA GLU A 90 14.20 -14.40 9.74
C GLU A 90 14.79 -14.93 11.06
N PRO A 91 15.45 -16.10 11.05
CA PRO A 91 15.99 -16.72 12.27
C PRO A 91 16.96 -15.84 13.06
N ASP A 92 17.72 -14.99 12.35
CA ASP A 92 18.80 -14.16 12.86
C ASP A 92 18.47 -12.65 12.89
N HIS A 93 17.36 -12.21 12.29
CA HIS A 93 16.92 -10.82 12.28
C HIS A 93 15.43 -10.65 11.96
N VAL A 94 14.84 -9.55 12.39
CA VAL A 94 13.46 -9.17 12.07
C VAL A 94 13.45 -7.86 11.32
N HIS A 95 12.73 -7.80 10.21
CA HIS A 95 12.44 -6.58 9.46
C HIS A 95 10.97 -6.21 9.66
N LEU A 96 10.74 -5.06 10.29
CA LEU A 96 9.41 -4.48 10.47
C LEU A 96 9.35 -3.14 9.74
N PHE A 97 8.46 -3.04 8.76
CA PHE A 97 8.18 -1.79 8.06
C PHE A 97 6.76 -1.32 8.40
N VAL A 98 6.67 -0.23 9.15
CA VAL A 98 5.41 0.35 9.64
C VAL A 98 5.27 1.79 9.17
N LYS A 99 4.05 2.19 8.81
CA LYS A 99 3.66 3.58 8.65
C LYS A 99 2.91 4.02 9.90
N ALA A 100 3.32 5.13 10.47
CA ALA A 100 2.69 5.69 11.66
C ALA A 100 2.23 7.12 11.40
N HIS A 101 1.14 7.48 12.06
CA HIS A 101 0.66 8.86 12.12
C HIS A 101 1.55 9.66 13.10
N PRO A 102 2.16 10.79 12.68
CA PRO A 102 2.81 11.70 13.59
C PRO A 102 1.72 12.33 14.46
N LYS A 103 1.70 11.97 15.74
CA LYS A 103 0.90 12.63 16.78
C LYS A 103 1.54 13.94 17.21
#